data_AF-A0A0F9HNP3-F1
#
_entry.id   AF-A0A0F9HNP3-F1
#
_cell.length_a   1.000
_cell.length_b   1.000
_cell.length_c   1.000
_cell.angle_alpha   90.00
_cell.angle_beta   90.00
_cell.angle_gamma   90.00
#
_symmetry.space_group_name_H-M   'P 1'
#
loop_
_entity.id
_entity.type
_entity.pdbx_description
1 polymer ?
#
loop_
_entity_poly.entity_id
_entity_poly.type
_entity_poly.pdbx_seq_one_letter_code
_entity_poly.pdbx_strand_id
1 'polypeptide(L)'
;MNDEQYKRYRKMNADPIKCLYKTHDKKKNIYFLISGSSGTKYKVIIPTNGKISCSCPDFTHGAKVQECVCKHCLYVIFNVLKVFTDLKHSFFTRCYFTPDEVKTIHGSYKEILRKK
;
A
#
# COMPACT_ATOMS: atom_id res chain seq x y z
N MET A 1 15.13 0.46 0.63
CA MET A 1 14.41 1.69 0.23
C MET A 1 15.42 2.73 -0.23
N ASN A 2 15.10 3.54 -1.25
CA ASN A 2 15.85 4.75 -1.58
C ASN A 2 15.42 5.93 -0.66
N ASP A 3 16.13 7.05 -0.73
CA ASP A 3 15.88 8.22 0.13
C ASP A 3 14.48 8.83 -0.07
N GLU A 4 13.98 8.84 -1.30
CA GLU A 4 12.65 9.36 -1.64
C GLU A 4 11.53 8.49 -1.05
N GLN A 5 11.71 7.17 -1.05
CA GLN A 5 10.81 6.23 -0.41
C GLN A 5 10.86 6.37 1.11
N TYR A 6 12.05 6.61 1.68
CA TYR A 6 12.23 6.83 3.11
C TYR A 6 11.56 8.12 3.60
N LYS A 7 11.61 9.21 2.82
CA LYS A 7 10.84 10.44 3.11
C LYS A 7 9.33 10.15 3.22
N ARG A 8 8.79 9.33 2.32
CA ARG A 8 7.37 8.92 2.33
C ARG A 8 7.04 8.00 3.50
N TYR A 9 7.95 7.10 3.85
CA TYR A 9 7.82 6.26 5.04
C TYR A 9 7.76 7.10 6.33
N ARG A 10 8.62 8.12 6.47
CA ARG A 10 8.54 9.04 7.61
C ARG A 10 7.21 9.80 7.66
N LYS A 11 6.74 10.32 6.52
CA LYS A 11 5.43 10.99 6.45
C LYS A 11 4.27 10.07 6.80
N MET A 12 4.32 8.80 6.36
CA MET A 12 3.31 7.80 6.72
C MET A 12 3.16 7.64 8.24
N ASN A 13 4.26 7.66 8.98
CA ASN A 13 4.25 7.53 10.45
C ASN A 13 3.86 8.83 11.16
N ALA A 14 4.14 9.98 10.57
CA ALA A 14 3.80 11.29 11.13
C ALA A 14 2.32 11.66 10.91
N ASP A 15 1.76 11.29 9.76
CA ASP A 15 0.39 11.65 9.41
C ASP A 15 -0.64 10.68 10.04
N PRO A 16 -1.80 11.17 10.53
CA PRO A 16 -2.83 10.33 11.12
C PRO A 16 -3.66 9.59 10.05
N ILE A 17 -3.03 8.70 9.30
CA ILE A 17 -3.65 7.91 8.24
C ILE A 17 -4.52 6.80 8.86
N LYS A 18 -5.73 6.60 8.35
CA LYS A 18 -6.66 5.56 8.82
C LYS A 18 -7.20 4.71 7.67
N CYS A 19 -7.29 3.40 7.86
CA CYS A 19 -8.04 2.53 6.95
C CYS A 19 -9.52 2.51 7.34
N LEU A 20 -10.38 3.03 6.46
CA LEU A 20 -11.83 3.11 6.69
C LEU A 20 -12.55 1.84 6.24
N TYR A 21 -12.16 1.31 5.08
CA TYR A 21 -12.85 0.19 4.46
C TYR A 21 -11.88 -0.69 3.68
N LYS A 22 -12.20 -1.99 3.62
CA LYS A 22 -11.41 -3.02 2.95
C LYS A 22 -12.39 -3.94 2.22
N THR A 23 -12.15 -4.20 0.93
CA THR A 23 -12.97 -5.13 0.14
C THR A 23 -12.13 -5.79 -0.95
N HIS A 24 -12.71 -6.76 -1.64
CA HIS A 24 -12.11 -7.38 -2.82
C HIS A 24 -13.17 -7.64 -3.89
N ASP A 25 -12.76 -7.67 -5.16
CA ASP A 25 -13.66 -8.02 -6.27
C ASP A 25 -13.59 -9.52 -6.63
N LYS A 26 -14.44 -9.93 -7.59
CA LYS A 26 -14.47 -11.30 -8.13
C LYS A 26 -13.14 -11.72 -8.78
N LYS A 27 -12.35 -10.76 -9.26
CA LYS A 27 -11.02 -10.99 -9.83
C LYS A 27 -9.92 -11.02 -8.76
N LYS A 28 -10.31 -11.00 -7.47
CA LYS A 28 -9.43 -10.96 -6.31
C LYS A 28 -8.55 -9.71 -6.26
N ASN A 29 -8.91 -8.60 -6.90
CA ASN A 29 -8.22 -7.35 -6.61
C ASN A 29 -8.65 -6.87 -5.23
N ILE A 30 -7.70 -6.42 -4.41
CA ILE A 30 -7.96 -5.94 -3.05
C ILE A 30 -8.02 -4.43 -3.07
N TYR A 31 -9.03 -3.89 -2.39
CA TYR A 31 -9.32 -2.46 -2.33
C TYR A 31 -9.30 -1.99 -0.88
N PHE A 32 -8.61 -0.86 -0.66
CA PHE A 32 -8.59 -0.17 0.61
C PHE A 32 -9.04 1.26 0.42
N LEU A 33 -9.97 1.71 1.26
CA LEU A 33 -10.32 3.11 1.40
C LEU A 33 -9.55 3.68 2.59
N ILE A 34 -8.69 4.64 2.33
CA ILE A 34 -7.80 5.27 3.29
C ILE A 34 -8.20 6.73 3.48
N SER A 35 -8.24 7.20 4.73
CA SER A 35 -8.36 8.62 5.05
C SER A 35 -6.98 9.20 5.32
N GLY A 36 -6.63 10.28 4.63
CA GLY A 36 -5.42 11.05 4.89
C GLY A 36 -5.58 12.05 6.03
N SER A 37 -4.52 12.82 6.29
CA SER A 37 -4.44 13.81 7.37
C SER A 37 -5.54 14.87 7.36
N SER A 38 -5.98 15.31 6.17
CA SER A 38 -7.05 16.31 6.00
C SER A 38 -8.46 15.70 5.90
N GLY A 39 -8.62 14.42 6.25
CA GLY A 39 -9.89 13.69 6.09
C GLY A 39 -10.22 13.25 4.66
N THR A 40 -9.46 13.70 3.66
CA THR A 40 -9.60 13.29 2.26
C THR A 40 -9.46 11.78 2.11
N LYS A 41 -10.36 11.18 1.33
CA LYS A 41 -10.40 9.73 1.10
C LYS A 41 -9.63 9.37 -0.17
N TYR A 42 -8.77 8.37 -0.07
CA TYR A 42 -7.98 7.83 -1.16
C TYR A 42 -8.25 6.34 -1.31
N LYS A 43 -8.32 5.87 -2.55
CA LYS A 43 -8.47 4.46 -2.89
C LYS A 43 -7.09 3.87 -3.18
N VAL A 44 -6.72 2.82 -2.45
CA VAL A 44 -5.54 1.99 -2.75
C VAL A 44 -6.03 0.66 -3.32
N ILE A 45 -5.41 0.22 -4.42
CA ILE A 45 -5.75 -1.00 -5.12
C ILE A 45 -4.50 -1.87 -5.20
N ILE A 46 -4.62 -3.11 -4.73
CA ILE A 46 -3.62 -4.16 -4.94
C ILE A 46 -4.23 -5.17 -5.92
N PRO A 47 -3.94 -5.01 -7.22
CA PRO A 47 -4.38 -5.95 -8.23
C PRO A 47 -3.59 -7.26 -8.16
N THR A 48 -4.17 -8.32 -8.71
CA THR A 48 -3.51 -9.63 -8.82
C THR A 48 -2.29 -9.63 -9.73
N ASN A 49 -2.15 -8.64 -10.61
CA ASN A 49 -0.97 -8.44 -11.46
C ASN A 49 0.21 -7.75 -10.73
N GLY A 50 0.08 -7.47 -9.42
CA GLY A 50 1.16 -6.99 -8.57
C GLY A 50 1.45 -5.49 -8.60
N LYS A 51 0.82 -4.69 -9.48
CA LYS A 51 1.05 -3.23 -9.54
C LYS A 51 0.12 -2.47 -8.59
N ILE A 52 0.60 -2.21 -7.38
CA ILE A 52 -0.15 -1.38 -6.42
C ILE A 52 -0.40 0.02 -6.97
N SER A 53 -1.59 0.56 -6.72
CA SER A 53 -1.94 1.92 -7.12
C SER A 53 -2.71 2.67 -6.05
N CYS A 54 -2.61 4.00 -6.07
CA CYS A 54 -3.35 4.87 -5.18
C CYS A 54 -3.93 6.06 -5.95
N SER A 55 -5.12 6.51 -5.56
CA SER A 55 -5.77 7.68 -6.15
C SER A 55 -5.25 9.03 -5.62
N CYS A 56 -4.18 9.05 -4.81
CA CYS A 56 -3.67 10.30 -4.26
C CYS A 56 -2.77 11.05 -5.27
N PRO A 57 -2.74 12.39 -5.23
CA PRO A 57 -1.91 13.19 -6.14
C PRO A 57 -0.41 12.82 -6.14
N ASP A 58 0.13 12.47 -4.97
CA ASP A 58 1.54 12.02 -4.84
C ASP A 58 1.82 10.77 -5.67
N PHE A 59 0.86 9.85 -5.79
CA PHE A 59 1.05 8.62 -6.58
C PHE A 59 1.04 8.91 -8.07
N THR A 60 0.11 9.77 -8.53
CA THR A 60 -0.04 10.10 -9.95
C THR A 60 1.08 10.98 -10.49
N HIS A 61 1.66 11.88 -9.68
CA HIS A 61 2.62 12.88 -10.17
C HIS A 61 4.05 12.66 -9.66
N GLY A 62 4.25 12.23 -8.41
CA GLY A 62 5.57 12.19 -7.79
C GLY A 62 6.16 10.77 -7.71
N ALA A 63 5.45 9.88 -7.02
CA ALA A 63 5.96 8.56 -6.67
C ALA A 63 6.26 7.71 -7.91
N LYS A 64 5.42 7.77 -8.95
CA LYS A 64 5.65 7.05 -10.21
C LYS A 64 6.91 7.51 -10.96
N VAL A 65 7.23 8.81 -10.89
CA VAL A 65 8.42 9.39 -11.54
C VAL A 65 9.69 9.04 -10.75
N GLN A 66 9.59 8.98 -9.42
CA GLN A 66 10.71 8.68 -8.52
C GLN A 66 10.86 7.18 -8.20
N GLU A 67 10.19 6.31 -8.96
CA GLU A 67 10.18 4.85 -8.74
C GLU A 67 9.88 4.47 -7.28
N CYS A 68 8.91 5.15 -6.69
CA CYS A 68 8.45 4.98 -5.31
C CYS A 68 6.95 4.67 -5.25
N VAL A 69 6.50 4.19 -4.11
CA VAL A 69 5.09 4.14 -3.73
C VAL A 69 4.74 5.25 -2.75
N CYS A 70 3.51 5.77 -2.85
CA CYS A 70 3.05 6.84 -1.97
C CYS A 70 2.90 6.37 -0.52
N LYS A 71 2.82 7.32 0.42
CA LYS A 71 2.63 7.02 1.85
C LYS A 71 1.37 6.19 2.16
N HIS A 72 0.30 6.31 1.37
CA HIS A 72 -0.92 5.53 1.57
C HIS A 72 -0.72 4.06 1.19
N CYS A 73 0.04 3.78 0.13
CA CYS A 73 0.44 2.42 -0.22
C CYS A 73 1.31 1.81 0.89
N LEU A 74 2.28 2.57 1.40
CA LEU A 74 3.10 2.13 2.54
C LEU A 74 2.22 1.81 3.75
N TYR A 75 1.27 2.68 4.09
CA TYR A 75 0.36 2.45 5.21
C TYR A 75 -0.42 1.13 5.07
N VAL A 76 -0.89 0.82 3.86
CA VAL A 76 -1.55 -0.46 3.60
C VAL A 76 -0.60 -1.63 3.81
N ILE A 77 0.64 -1.54 3.35
CA ILE A 77 1.64 -2.62 3.47
C ILE A 77 2.04 -2.83 4.94
N PHE A 78 2.48 -1.77 5.62
CA PHE A 78 3.06 -1.84 6.97
C PHE A 78 2.00 -1.94 8.07
N ASN A 79 0.94 -1.13 8.02
CA ASN A 79 -0.01 -1.00 9.13
C ASN A 79 -1.24 -1.88 8.95
N VAL A 80 -1.73 -2.01 7.72
CA VAL A 80 -2.95 -2.79 7.46
C VAL A 80 -2.65 -4.27 7.25
N LEU A 81 -1.79 -4.58 6.29
CA LEU A 81 -1.43 -5.95 5.91
C LEU A 81 -0.29 -6.52 6.78
N LYS A 82 0.57 -5.66 7.33
CA LYS A 82 1.73 -6.07 8.13
C LYS A 82 2.63 -7.05 7.39
N VAL A 83 2.83 -6.83 6.09
CA VAL A 83 3.71 -7.63 5.23
C VAL A 83 4.91 -6.80 4.79
N PHE A 84 6.01 -7.46 4.44
CA PHE A 84 7.23 -6.81 3.92
C PHE A 84 7.74 -5.68 4.85
N THR A 85 7.76 -5.95 6.16
CA THR A 85 8.14 -4.98 7.20
C THR A 85 9.63 -4.64 7.21
N ASP A 86 10.46 -5.43 6.52
CA ASP A 86 11.87 -5.11 6.30
C ASP A 86 12.01 -3.97 5.26
N LEU A 87 12.63 -2.86 5.66
CA LEU A 87 12.87 -1.70 4.80
C LEU A 87 13.85 -2.00 3.64
N LYS A 88 14.60 -3.10 3.71
CA LYS A 88 15.47 -3.60 2.65
C LYS A 88 14.76 -4.52 1.65
N HIS A 89 13.47 -4.78 1.84
CA HIS A 89 12.72 -5.65 0.95
C HIS A 89 12.74 -5.17 -0.50
N SER A 90 13.00 -6.11 -1.42
CA SER A 90 13.16 -5.87 -2.87
C SER A 90 11.98 -5.14 -3.53
N PHE A 91 10.77 -5.25 -2.96
CA PHE A 91 9.59 -4.51 -3.39
C PHE A 91 9.84 -3.00 -3.48
N PHE A 92 10.55 -2.42 -2.50
CA PHE A 92 10.76 -0.98 -2.43
C PHE A 92 11.73 -0.44 -3.48
N THR A 93 12.41 -1.32 -4.21
CA THR A 93 13.25 -0.95 -5.35
C THR A 93 12.48 -1.11 -6.65
N ARG A 94 11.67 -2.17 -6.77
CA ARG A 94 10.96 -2.48 -8.03
C ARG A 94 9.57 -1.84 -8.15
N CYS A 95 8.94 -1.49 -7.04
CA CYS A 95 7.60 -0.90 -6.95
C CYS A 95 6.44 -1.73 -7.57
N TYR A 96 6.64 -3.04 -7.72
CA TYR A 96 5.59 -4.01 -8.03
C TYR A 96 5.80 -5.29 -7.21
N PHE A 97 4.73 -6.02 -6.93
CA PHE A 97 4.79 -7.30 -6.22
C PHE A 97 5.08 -8.45 -7.18
N THR A 98 5.90 -9.40 -6.75
CA THR A 98 6.04 -10.69 -7.45
C THR A 98 4.80 -11.55 -7.26
N PRO A 99 4.59 -12.61 -8.07
CA PRO A 99 3.48 -13.53 -7.87
C PRO A 99 3.42 -14.13 -6.46
N ASP A 100 4.56 -14.47 -5.87
CA ASP A 100 4.61 -15.02 -4.51
C ASP A 100 4.29 -13.98 -3.44
N GLU A 101 4.70 -12.73 -3.64
CA GLU A 101 4.32 -11.63 -2.75
C GLU A 101 2.84 -11.30 -2.81
N VAL A 102 2.24 -11.39 -4.01
CA VAL A 102 0.80 -11.28 -4.18
C VAL A 102 0.10 -12.40 -3.39
N LYS A 103 0.59 -13.64 -3.42
CA LYS A 103 0.06 -14.73 -2.59
C LYS A 103 0.16 -14.41 -1.09
N THR A 104 1.31 -13.89 -0.63
CA THR A 104 1.51 -13.47 0.77
C THR A 104 0.53 -12.39 1.18
N ILE A 105 0.34 -11.36 0.35
CA ILE A 105 -0.66 -10.30 0.56
C ILE A 105 -2.06 -10.90 0.68
N HIS A 106 -2.43 -11.82 -0.21
CA HIS A 106 -3.72 -12.49 -0.16
C HIS A 106 -3.92 -13.33 1.11
N GLY A 107 -2.87 -14.00 1.57
CA GLY A 107 -2.86 -14.73 2.84
C GLY A 107 -3.16 -13.79 4.01
N SER A 108 -2.36 -12.74 4.16
CA SER A 108 -2.54 -11.72 5.21
C SER A 108 -3.93 -11.07 5.14
N TYR A 109 -4.41 -10.73 3.94
CA TYR A 109 -5.73 -10.15 3.76
C TYR A 109 -6.85 -11.07 4.25
N LYS A 110 -6.77 -12.38 3.98
CA LYS A 110 -7.74 -13.36 4.49
C LYS A 110 -7.72 -13.45 6.01
N GLU A 111 -6.53 -13.39 6.64
CA GLU A 111 -6.43 -13.39 8.10
C GLU A 111 -7.07 -12.15 8.73
N ILE A 112 -6.92 -10.98 8.10
CA ILE A 112 -7.55 -9.74 8.55
C ILE A 112 -9.07 -9.84 8.48
N LEU A 113 -9.62 -10.49 7.45
CA LEU A 113 -11.07 -10.69 7.32
C LEU A 113 -11.63 -11.66 8.38
N ARG A 114 -10.83 -12.63 8.85
CA ARG A 114 -11.24 -13.60 9.89
C ARG A 114 -11.24 -13.02 11.30
N LYS A 115 -10.49 -11.94 11.54
CA LYS A 115 -10.34 -11.29 12.86
C LYS A 115 -11.35 -10.15 13.11
N LYS A 116 -12.36 -10.04 12.25
CA LYS A 116 -13.48 -9.11 12.39
C LYS A 116 -14.74 -9.89 12.73
#